data_AF-A0A8I6Y340-F1
#
_entry.id   AF-A0A8I6Y340-F1
#
_cell.length_a   1.000
_cell.length_b   1.000
_cell.length_c   1.000
_cell.angle_alpha   90.00
_cell.angle_beta   90.00
_cell.angle_gamma   90.00
#
_symmetry.space_group_name_H-M   'P 1'
#
loop_
_entity.id
_entity.type
_entity.pdbx_description
1 polymer ?
#
loop_
_entity_poly.entity_id
_entity_poly.type
_entity_poly.pdbx_seq_one_letter_code
_entity_poly.pdbx_strand_id
1 'polypeptide(L)'
;MVKWAYIFLPKDRGGLGIPASRGMNVALMLRWVWRILQGDGGLWLQLIEAKYLRGRPLLACSLANGLQFWKSIQSIKHEIRLGLRISVGDGFGTQFWLDPWLEGELLRFRFPRLFAICVDRVVLVSAAALEGGWHVAFRRPLGPIEVLDWELLLAVIPLQTSAASDSVSWSLSPSGEFSISSAYLALCRMPVLSWLSPLWKAPLPLKIKDFVWQLLRDRLPSRTEVLKRHGPGNGICPLCHVPETGSHILFSCVAAQTLWCFVREALGPD
;
A
#
# COMPACT_ATOMS: atom_id res chain seq x y z
N MET A 1 4.02 23.27 11.41
CA MET A 1 4.89 22.08 11.26
C MET A 1 4.28 21.13 10.25
N VAL A 2 5.08 20.45 9.42
CA VAL A 2 4.57 19.47 8.44
C VAL A 2 4.11 18.22 9.20
N LYS A 3 2.97 17.61 8.82
CA LYS A 3 2.53 16.35 9.42
C LYS A 3 3.53 15.23 9.10
N TRP A 4 3.88 14.43 10.11
CA TRP A 4 4.77 13.26 9.97
C TRP A 4 4.36 12.30 8.84
N ALA A 5 3.06 12.14 8.62
CA ALA A 5 2.53 11.33 7.52
C ALA A 5 3.07 11.74 6.13
N TYR A 6 3.39 13.02 5.92
CA TYR A 6 3.99 13.48 4.65
C TYR A 6 5.51 13.32 4.64
N ILE A 7 6.17 13.45 5.80
CA ILE A 7 7.61 13.25 5.93
C ILE A 7 7.98 11.82 5.53
N PHE A 8 7.16 10.86 5.98
CA PHE A 8 7.43 9.44 5.79
C PHE A 8 7.21 8.90 4.37
N LEU A 9 6.66 9.74 3.49
CA LEU A 9 6.45 9.33 2.11
C LEU A 9 7.79 9.25 1.36
N PRO A 10 7.89 8.33 0.40
CA PRO A 10 8.93 8.36 -0.61
C PRO A 10 9.03 9.72 -1.31
N LYS A 11 10.22 10.08 -1.81
CA LYS A 11 10.48 11.37 -2.48
C LYS A 11 9.63 11.55 -3.74
N ASP A 12 9.48 10.48 -4.51
CA ASP A 12 8.60 10.39 -5.69
C ASP A 12 7.12 10.52 -5.34
N ARG A 13 6.73 10.36 -4.06
CA ARG A 13 5.35 10.57 -3.55
C ARG A 13 5.25 11.84 -2.71
N GLY A 14 6.26 12.70 -2.83
CA GLY A 14 6.34 14.00 -2.19
C GLY A 14 6.64 13.99 -0.70
N GLY A 15 7.27 12.96 -0.15
CA GLY A 15 7.88 13.04 1.18
C GLY A 15 9.38 13.27 1.15
N LEU A 16 10.04 13.07 2.30
CA LEU A 16 11.49 13.23 2.43
C LEU A 16 12.25 11.92 2.21
N GLY A 17 11.54 10.80 2.02
CA GLY A 17 12.14 9.48 1.87
C GLY A 17 12.59 8.84 3.18
N ILE A 18 12.13 9.36 4.32
CA ILE A 18 12.39 8.76 5.64
C ILE A 18 11.36 7.65 5.87
N PRO A 19 11.74 6.38 6.09
CA PRO A 19 10.74 5.34 6.30
C PRO A 19 9.97 5.50 7.63
N ALA A 20 8.65 5.36 7.60
CA ALA A 20 7.84 5.21 8.81
C ALA A 20 8.16 3.87 9.48
N SER A 21 8.57 3.88 10.75
CA SER A 21 8.93 2.66 11.50
C SER A 21 7.81 1.62 11.49
N ARG A 22 6.54 2.05 11.62
CA ARG A 22 5.37 1.16 11.57
C ARG A 22 5.23 0.48 10.21
N GLY A 23 5.33 1.24 9.11
CA GLY A 23 5.25 0.69 7.76
C GLY A 23 6.42 -0.24 7.45
N MET A 24 7.63 0.13 7.88
CA MET A 24 8.82 -0.70 7.72
C MET A 24 8.69 -2.02 8.50
N ASN A 25 8.16 -1.98 9.72
CA ASN A 25 7.91 -3.20 10.49
C ASN A 25 6.94 -4.14 9.77
N VAL A 26 5.86 -3.61 9.17
CA VAL A 26 4.94 -4.42 8.34
C VAL A 26 5.66 -5.03 7.14
N ALA A 27 6.47 -4.26 6.42
CA ALA A 27 7.26 -4.78 5.29
C ALA A 27 8.26 -5.88 5.70
N LEU A 28 8.88 -5.75 6.87
CA LEU A 28 9.76 -6.78 7.42
C LEU A 28 8.99 -8.04 7.83
N MET A 29 7.81 -7.89 8.44
CA MET A 29 6.93 -9.03 8.74
C MET A 29 6.45 -9.74 7.47
N LEU A 30 6.16 -8.99 6.40
CA LEU A 30 5.83 -9.56 5.10
C LEU A 30 6.99 -10.40 4.53
N ARG A 31 8.25 -10.01 4.77
CA ARG A 31 9.41 -10.84 4.38
C ARG A 31 9.42 -12.18 5.10
N TRP A 32 9.12 -12.21 6.39
CA TRP A 32 9.02 -13.45 7.15
C TRP A 32 7.89 -14.35 6.63
N VAL A 33 6.72 -13.75 6.36
CA VAL A 33 5.59 -14.47 5.76
C VAL A 33 5.95 -15.02 4.39
N TRP A 34 6.64 -14.24 3.56
CA TRP A 34 7.10 -14.67 2.25
C TRP A 34 8.00 -15.91 2.34
N ARG A 35 8.95 -15.93 3.29
CA ARG A 35 9.80 -17.10 3.53
C ARG A 35 9.02 -18.33 3.95
N ILE A 36 8.00 -18.15 4.80
CA ILE A 36 7.09 -19.25 5.18
C ILE A 36 6.36 -19.80 3.95
N LEU A 37 5.83 -18.92 3.10
CA LEU A 37 5.10 -19.33 1.88
C LEU A 37 6.00 -20.02 0.85
N GLN A 38 7.28 -19.67 0.78
CA GLN A 38 8.27 -20.28 -0.11
C GLN A 38 8.89 -21.57 0.46
N GLY A 39 8.55 -21.97 1.69
CA GLY A 39 9.19 -23.12 2.34
C GLY A 39 10.64 -22.88 2.77
N ASP A 40 11.11 -21.62 2.77
CA ASP A 40 12.50 -21.25 3.07
C ASP A 40 12.68 -21.01 4.58
N GLY A 41 12.94 -22.08 5.34
CA GLY A 41 13.25 -21.88 6.76
C GLY A 41 13.74 -23.04 7.60
N GLY A 42 14.02 -24.22 7.04
CA GLY A 42 14.58 -25.35 7.79
C GLY A 42 13.85 -25.59 9.12
N LEU A 43 14.61 -25.69 10.23
CA LEU A 43 14.06 -26.02 11.56
C LEU A 43 13.06 -24.98 12.12
N TRP A 44 13.29 -23.68 11.92
CA TRP A 44 12.36 -22.68 12.48
C TRP A 44 11.02 -22.69 11.77
N LEU A 45 11.01 -23.02 10.47
CA LEU A 45 9.79 -23.17 9.69
C LEU A 45 9.01 -24.41 10.14
N GLN A 46 9.67 -25.55 10.33
CA GLN A 46 9.04 -26.78 10.85
C GLN A 46 8.37 -26.53 12.22
N LEU A 47 9.03 -25.77 13.10
CA LEU A 47 8.46 -25.41 14.40
C LEU A 47 7.22 -24.51 14.26
N ILE A 48 7.23 -23.56 13.32
CA ILE A 48 6.07 -22.71 13.03
C ILE A 48 4.93 -23.53 12.43
N GLU A 49 5.23 -24.42 11.48
CA GLU A 49 4.27 -25.32 10.85
C GLU A 49 3.57 -26.20 11.89
N ALA A 50 4.36 -26.88 12.73
CA ALA A 50 3.84 -27.75 13.78
C ALA A 50 3.02 -26.98 14.83
N LYS A 51 3.48 -25.79 15.24
CA LYS A 51 2.84 -25.02 16.31
C LYS A 51 1.57 -24.30 15.84
N TYR A 52 1.65 -23.62 14.70
CA TYR A 52 0.64 -22.66 14.26
C TYR A 52 -0.16 -23.10 13.04
N LEU A 53 0.47 -23.71 12.03
CA LEU A 53 -0.21 -24.05 10.77
C LEU A 53 -1.01 -25.36 10.90
N ARG A 54 -0.45 -26.38 11.55
CA ARG A 54 -1.11 -27.68 11.81
C ARG A 54 -1.80 -28.26 10.57
N GLY A 55 -1.10 -28.21 9.43
CA GLY A 55 -1.61 -28.68 8.14
C GLY A 55 -2.64 -27.78 7.46
N ARG A 56 -2.89 -26.57 7.98
CA ARG A 56 -3.77 -25.57 7.34
C ARG A 56 -2.96 -24.49 6.64
N PRO A 57 -3.49 -23.87 5.58
CA PRO A 57 -2.83 -22.74 4.94
C PRO A 57 -2.67 -21.56 5.91
N LEU A 58 -1.56 -20.83 5.77
CA LEU A 58 -1.19 -19.70 6.64
C LEU A 58 -2.32 -18.68 6.76
N LEU A 59 -2.97 -18.36 5.64
CA LEU A 59 -4.03 -17.36 5.58
C LEU A 59 -5.36 -17.86 6.14
N ALA A 60 -5.56 -19.18 6.27
CA ALA A 60 -6.75 -19.80 6.86
C ALA A 60 -6.64 -19.99 8.39
N CYS A 61 -5.43 -19.98 8.95
CA CYS A 61 -5.23 -20.16 10.39
C CYS A 61 -5.82 -19.01 11.21
N SER A 62 -6.66 -19.29 12.21
CA SER A 62 -7.30 -18.28 13.08
C SER A 62 -6.55 -18.05 14.41
N LEU A 63 -7.01 -17.05 15.17
CA LEU A 63 -6.50 -16.64 16.48
C LEU A 63 -6.76 -17.73 17.54
N ALA A 64 -5.97 -18.80 17.55
CA ALA A 64 -5.91 -19.70 18.70
C ALA A 64 -4.62 -19.42 19.47
N ASN A 65 -4.72 -18.72 20.61
CA ASN A 65 -3.69 -18.56 21.65
C ASN A 65 -2.23 -18.56 21.14
N GLY A 66 -1.86 -17.49 20.44
CA GLY A 66 -0.51 -17.31 19.89
C GLY A 66 0.36 -16.35 20.69
N LEU A 67 1.68 -16.57 20.62
CA LEU A 67 2.70 -15.59 20.99
C LEU A 67 2.49 -14.27 20.22
N GLN A 68 3.00 -13.16 20.76
CA GLN A 68 2.86 -11.82 20.15
C GLN A 68 3.25 -11.79 18.67
N PHE A 69 4.27 -12.55 18.29
CA PHE A 69 4.69 -12.71 16.89
C PHE A 69 3.55 -13.20 15.97
N TRP A 70 2.82 -14.24 16.36
CA TRP A 70 1.72 -14.77 15.54
C TRP A 70 0.56 -13.78 15.47
N LYS A 71 0.26 -13.09 16.57
CA LYS A 71 -0.74 -12.00 16.58
C LYS A 71 -0.36 -10.89 15.58
N SER A 72 0.92 -10.54 15.50
CA SER A 72 1.42 -9.56 14.53
C SER A 72 1.27 -10.03 13.08
N ILE A 73 1.62 -11.28 12.76
CA ILE A 73 1.37 -11.86 11.42
C ILE A 73 -0.11 -11.84 11.07
N GLN A 74 -0.97 -12.23 12.01
CA GLN A 74 -2.41 -12.23 11.82
C GLN A 74 -2.96 -10.83 11.58
N SER A 75 -2.39 -9.81 12.25
CA SER A 75 -2.80 -8.41 12.09
C SER A 75 -2.53 -7.84 10.69
N ILE A 76 -1.59 -8.44 9.94
CA ILE A 76 -1.20 -7.99 8.59
C ILE A 76 -1.75 -8.87 7.47
N LYS A 77 -2.72 -9.75 7.76
CA LYS A 77 -3.35 -10.65 6.78
C LYS A 77 -3.89 -9.95 5.55
N HIS A 78 -4.39 -8.74 5.72
CA HIS A 78 -4.91 -7.95 4.61
C HIS A 78 -3.78 -7.52 3.67
N GLU A 79 -2.68 -7.01 4.24
CA GLU A 79 -1.49 -6.58 3.52
C GLU A 79 -0.80 -7.74 2.82
N ILE A 80 -0.77 -8.93 3.45
CA ILE A 80 -0.28 -10.16 2.80
C ILE A 80 -1.11 -10.41 1.54
N ARG A 81 -2.43 -10.52 1.66
CA ARG A 81 -3.31 -10.80 0.50
C ARG A 81 -3.23 -9.77 -0.62
N LEU A 82 -3.01 -8.49 -0.30
CA LEU A 82 -2.84 -7.47 -1.32
C LEU A 82 -1.54 -7.62 -2.13
N GLY A 83 -0.49 -8.20 -1.52
CA GLY A 83 0.80 -8.36 -2.17
C GLY A 83 1.02 -9.71 -2.85
N LEU A 84 0.19 -10.70 -2.58
CA LEU A 84 0.30 -12.02 -3.20
C LEU A 84 -0.43 -12.07 -4.55
N ARG A 85 0.04 -12.95 -5.41
CA ARG A 85 -0.70 -13.55 -6.52
C ARG A 85 -0.47 -15.05 -6.46
N ILE A 86 -1.55 -15.81 -6.40
CA ILE A 86 -1.49 -17.27 -6.24
C ILE A 86 -1.85 -17.93 -7.57
N SER A 87 -1.04 -18.87 -8.01
CA SER A 87 -1.39 -19.79 -9.09
C SER A 87 -1.86 -21.09 -8.45
N VAL A 88 -3.14 -21.38 -8.63
CA VAL A 88 -3.76 -22.59 -8.07
C VAL A 88 -3.23 -23.82 -8.79
N GLY A 89 -2.72 -24.75 -8.00
CA GLY A 89 -2.42 -26.11 -8.41
C GLY A 89 -3.51 -27.02 -7.87
N ASP A 90 -3.26 -27.67 -6.72
CA ASP A 90 -4.15 -28.59 -6.02
C ASP A 90 -5.26 -27.89 -5.22
N GLY A 91 -5.13 -26.60 -4.95
CA GLY A 91 -6.13 -25.77 -4.26
C GLY A 91 -6.24 -25.99 -2.75
N PHE A 92 -5.36 -26.80 -2.13
CA PHE A 92 -5.38 -27.03 -0.68
C PHE A 92 -4.84 -25.84 0.12
N GLY A 93 -4.03 -24.99 -0.50
CA GLY A 93 -3.42 -23.82 0.12
C GLY A 93 -4.22 -22.53 -0.03
N THR A 94 -5.28 -22.53 -0.85
CA THR A 94 -5.90 -21.31 -1.36
C THR A 94 -7.37 -21.21 -0.94
N GLN A 95 -7.75 -20.10 -0.31
CA GLN A 95 -9.17 -19.81 -0.03
C GLN A 95 -9.84 -19.16 -1.24
N PHE A 96 -10.93 -19.78 -1.69
CA PHE A 96 -11.68 -19.39 -2.89
C PHE A 96 -12.03 -17.90 -2.89
N TRP A 97 -12.63 -17.39 -1.82
CA TRP A 97 -13.10 -15.99 -1.78
C TRP A 97 -12.06 -14.96 -1.36
N LEU A 98 -11.09 -15.38 -0.54
CA LEU A 98 -10.27 -14.47 0.26
C LEU A 98 -8.86 -14.28 -0.29
N ASP A 99 -8.37 -15.22 -1.09
CA ASP A 99 -6.99 -15.18 -1.59
C ASP A 99 -6.97 -14.75 -3.08
N PRO A 100 -5.89 -14.08 -3.55
CA PRO A 100 -5.83 -13.45 -4.87
C PRO A 100 -5.36 -14.44 -5.95
N TRP A 101 -6.20 -15.41 -6.28
CA TRP A 101 -5.84 -16.48 -7.23
C TRP A 101 -6.45 -16.32 -8.63
N LEU A 102 -7.44 -15.44 -8.79
CA LEU A 102 -8.00 -15.09 -10.10
C LEU A 102 -7.49 -13.71 -10.51
N GLU A 103 -6.57 -13.65 -11.49
CA GLU A 103 -5.98 -12.41 -12.02
C GLU A 103 -5.22 -11.54 -10.98
N GLY A 104 -5.05 -12.04 -9.75
CA GLY A 104 -4.50 -11.28 -8.61
C GLY A 104 -5.55 -10.45 -7.86
N GLU A 105 -6.84 -10.61 -8.16
CA GLU A 105 -7.94 -9.96 -7.47
C GLU A 105 -8.57 -10.87 -6.42
N LEU A 106 -9.10 -10.27 -5.35
CA LEU A 106 -9.86 -11.01 -4.34
C LEU A 106 -11.31 -11.13 -4.79
N LEU A 107 -11.81 -12.36 -5.01
CA LEU A 107 -13.17 -12.60 -5.47
C LEU A 107 -14.24 -11.97 -4.57
N ARG A 108 -14.00 -11.85 -3.26
CA ARG A 108 -14.92 -11.14 -2.34
C ARG A 108 -15.18 -9.67 -2.69
N PHE A 109 -14.23 -9.00 -3.36
CA PHE A 109 -14.37 -7.60 -3.76
C PHE A 109 -14.99 -7.46 -5.15
N ARG A 110 -14.67 -8.39 -6.05
CA ARG A 110 -15.27 -8.45 -7.40
C ARG A 110 -16.72 -8.90 -7.38
N PHE A 111 -17.06 -9.87 -6.51
CA PHE A 111 -18.39 -10.46 -6.38
C PHE A 111 -18.92 -10.37 -4.94
N PRO A 112 -19.13 -9.16 -4.40
CA PRO A 112 -19.48 -8.97 -2.99
C PRO A 112 -20.86 -9.56 -2.64
N ARG A 113 -21.80 -9.61 -3.59
CA ARG A 113 -23.14 -10.17 -3.40
C ARG A 113 -23.09 -11.68 -3.14
N LEU A 114 -22.41 -12.43 -4.02
CA LEU A 114 -22.18 -13.86 -3.85
C LEU A 114 -21.45 -14.17 -2.54
N PHE A 115 -20.39 -13.41 -2.24
CA PHE A 115 -19.64 -13.56 -0.99
C PHE A 115 -20.50 -13.32 0.26
N ALA A 116 -21.42 -12.36 0.22
CA ALA A 116 -22.30 -12.04 1.34
C ALA A 116 -23.21 -13.22 1.70
N ILE A 117 -23.72 -13.94 0.70
CA ILE A 117 -24.65 -15.07 0.88
C ILE A 117 -23.98 -16.44 0.94
N CYS A 118 -22.65 -16.52 0.75
CA CYS A 118 -21.91 -17.78 0.87
C CYS A 118 -22.05 -18.38 2.28
N VAL A 119 -22.25 -19.71 2.35
CA VAL A 119 -22.31 -20.45 3.61
C VAL A 119 -20.94 -20.44 4.27
N ASP A 120 -19.93 -20.93 3.55
CA ASP A 120 -18.54 -20.94 4.00
C ASP A 120 -17.70 -19.90 3.24
N ARG A 121 -17.30 -18.83 3.94
CA ARG A 121 -16.50 -17.74 3.38
C ARG A 121 -15.01 -18.05 3.33
N VAL A 122 -14.57 -19.11 4.00
CA VAL A 122 -13.16 -19.56 4.04
C VAL A 122 -12.97 -20.88 3.29
N VAL A 123 -13.94 -21.27 2.45
CA VAL A 123 -13.87 -22.48 1.63
C VAL A 123 -12.58 -22.50 0.79
N LEU A 124 -11.91 -23.65 0.78
CA LEU A 124 -10.71 -23.86 -0.02
C LEU A 124 -11.08 -24.12 -1.47
N VAL A 125 -10.17 -23.78 -2.38
CA VAL A 125 -10.36 -24.03 -3.82
C VAL A 125 -10.53 -25.53 -4.08
N SER A 126 -9.73 -26.38 -3.43
CA SER A 126 -9.86 -27.85 -3.55
C SER A 126 -11.21 -28.40 -3.08
N ALA A 127 -11.85 -27.76 -2.11
CA ALA A 127 -13.16 -28.16 -1.61
C ALA A 127 -14.31 -27.64 -2.48
N ALA A 128 -14.08 -26.53 -3.21
CA ALA A 128 -15.06 -25.95 -4.13
C ALA A 128 -14.99 -26.58 -5.53
N ALA A 129 -13.80 -27.03 -5.97
CA ALA A 129 -13.61 -27.70 -7.25
C ALA A 129 -13.81 -29.22 -7.10
N LEU A 130 -15.05 -29.69 -7.23
CA LEU A 130 -15.40 -31.11 -7.14
C LEU A 130 -15.96 -31.60 -8.48
N GLU A 131 -15.65 -32.84 -8.86
CA GLU A 131 -16.28 -33.54 -10.00
C GLU A 131 -16.23 -32.79 -11.34
N GLY A 132 -15.22 -31.94 -11.55
CA GLY A 132 -15.09 -31.12 -12.76
C GLY A 132 -16.02 -29.89 -12.80
N GLY A 133 -16.57 -29.49 -11.65
CA GLY A 133 -17.42 -28.31 -11.50
C GLY A 133 -17.10 -27.51 -10.24
N TRP A 134 -17.74 -26.33 -10.13
CA TRP A 134 -17.60 -25.43 -8.99
C TRP A 134 -18.83 -25.53 -8.07
N HIS A 135 -18.60 -26.02 -6.86
CA HIS A 135 -19.62 -26.27 -5.84
C HIS A 135 -19.42 -25.31 -4.67
N VAL A 136 -20.07 -24.15 -4.74
CA VAL A 136 -20.09 -23.18 -3.64
C VAL A 136 -21.50 -23.14 -3.05
N ALA A 137 -21.60 -23.41 -1.75
CA ALA A 137 -22.88 -23.42 -1.05
C ALA A 137 -23.31 -21.99 -0.67
N PHE A 138 -24.57 -21.65 -0.98
CA PHE A 138 -25.19 -20.37 -0.63
C PHE A 138 -26.32 -20.56 0.39
N ARG A 139 -26.50 -19.59 1.28
CA ARG A 139 -27.47 -19.63 2.39
C ARG A 139 -28.93 -19.59 1.92
N ARG A 140 -29.14 -19.20 0.67
CA ARG A 140 -30.45 -19.10 -0.01
C ARG A 140 -30.24 -19.26 -1.52
N PRO A 141 -31.31 -19.53 -2.29
CA PRO A 141 -31.25 -19.49 -3.75
C PRO A 141 -30.76 -18.13 -4.27
N LEU A 142 -30.07 -18.17 -5.40
CA LEU A 142 -29.57 -16.97 -6.08
C LEU A 142 -30.74 -16.18 -6.67
N GLY A 143 -30.77 -14.87 -6.43
CA GLY A 143 -31.65 -13.95 -7.13
C GLY A 143 -31.13 -13.63 -8.55
N PRO A 144 -31.92 -12.95 -9.40
CA PRO A 144 -31.55 -12.71 -10.80
C PRO A 144 -30.18 -12.03 -11.00
N ILE A 145 -29.85 -11.07 -10.14
CA ILE A 145 -28.55 -10.35 -10.20
C ILE A 145 -27.39 -11.26 -9.77
N GLU A 146 -27.63 -12.14 -8.78
CA GLU A 146 -26.60 -13.06 -8.28
C GLU A 146 -26.35 -14.21 -9.25
N VAL A 147 -27.37 -14.62 -10.00
CA VAL A 147 -27.21 -15.57 -11.12
C VAL A 147 -26.29 -14.99 -12.17
N LEU A 148 -26.48 -13.72 -12.56
CA LEU A 148 -25.58 -13.05 -13.50
C LEU A 148 -24.14 -12.95 -12.96
N ASP A 149 -23.97 -12.59 -11.69
CA ASP A 149 -22.65 -12.58 -11.05
C ASP A 149 -22.00 -13.97 -11.06
N TRP A 150 -22.79 -15.03 -10.86
CA TRP A 150 -22.32 -16.41 -10.85
C TRP A 150 -21.91 -16.87 -12.25
N GLU A 151 -22.69 -16.54 -13.28
CA GLU A 151 -22.34 -16.81 -14.68
C GLU A 151 -21.05 -16.09 -15.09
N LEU A 152 -20.91 -14.81 -14.73
CA LEU A 152 -19.68 -14.05 -14.96
C LEU A 152 -18.48 -14.66 -14.24
N LEU A 153 -18.67 -15.18 -13.03
CA LEU A 153 -17.62 -15.85 -12.28
C LEU A 153 -17.19 -17.15 -12.98
N LEU A 154 -18.15 -17.99 -13.35
CA LEU A 154 -17.88 -19.26 -14.07
C LEU A 154 -17.22 -19.03 -15.44
N ALA A 155 -17.48 -17.90 -16.09
CA ALA A 155 -16.85 -17.56 -17.37
C ALA A 155 -15.34 -17.25 -17.25
N VAL A 156 -14.86 -16.86 -16.07
CA VAL A 156 -13.47 -16.43 -15.87
C VAL A 156 -12.67 -17.45 -15.05
N ILE A 157 -13.32 -18.24 -14.19
CA ILE A 157 -12.61 -19.24 -13.38
C ILE A 157 -12.16 -20.44 -14.24
N PRO A 158 -10.90 -20.89 -14.14
CA PRO A 158 -10.44 -22.10 -14.81
C PRO A 158 -11.11 -23.36 -14.25
N LEU A 159 -11.56 -24.28 -15.10
CA LEU A 159 -12.29 -25.48 -14.67
C LEU A 159 -11.38 -26.58 -14.07
N GLN A 160 -10.07 -26.55 -14.35
CA GLN A 160 -9.14 -27.61 -13.93
C GLN A 160 -8.10 -27.11 -12.92
N THR A 161 -8.11 -27.72 -11.75
CA THR A 161 -6.99 -27.72 -10.80
C THR A 161 -5.94 -28.75 -11.26
N SER A 162 -4.66 -28.43 -11.11
CA SER A 162 -3.57 -29.36 -11.46
C SER A 162 -3.21 -30.25 -10.26
N ALA A 163 -2.51 -31.36 -10.50
CA ALA A 163 -1.97 -32.18 -9.41
C ALA A 163 -0.72 -31.57 -8.72
N ALA A 164 -0.19 -30.47 -9.26
CA ALA A 164 0.94 -29.75 -8.64
C ALA A 164 0.47 -28.91 -7.45
N SER A 165 1.35 -28.63 -6.50
CA SER A 165 1.02 -27.76 -5.37
C SER A 165 0.80 -26.31 -5.79
N ASP A 166 -0.02 -25.58 -5.02
CA ASP A 166 -0.22 -24.14 -5.19
C ASP A 166 1.13 -23.39 -5.17
N SER A 167 1.29 -22.40 -6.05
CA SER A 167 2.49 -21.56 -6.11
C SER A 167 2.16 -20.09 -5.91
N VAL A 168 3.10 -19.35 -5.32
CA VAL A 168 2.88 -17.94 -4.92
C VAL A 168 3.93 -17.04 -5.55
N SER A 169 3.46 -15.94 -6.13
CA SER A 169 4.27 -14.84 -6.68
C SER A 169 3.93 -13.53 -5.98
N TRP A 170 4.87 -12.59 -5.98
CA TRP A 170 4.70 -11.26 -5.43
C TRP A 170 4.14 -10.31 -6.51
N SER A 171 2.90 -9.87 -6.34
CA SER A 171 2.18 -9.07 -7.35
C SER A 171 2.69 -7.63 -7.46
N LEU A 172 3.40 -7.15 -6.44
CA LEU A 172 3.90 -5.78 -6.35
C LEU A 172 5.32 -5.61 -6.91
N SER A 173 5.86 -6.64 -7.58
CA SER A 173 7.11 -6.57 -8.33
C SER A 173 6.93 -7.21 -9.71
N PRO A 174 7.44 -6.60 -10.80
CA PRO A 174 7.42 -7.22 -12.12
C PRO A 174 8.17 -8.56 -12.19
N SER A 175 9.18 -8.75 -11.33
CA SER A 175 9.92 -10.02 -11.24
C SER A 175 9.12 -11.15 -10.58
N GLY A 176 7.99 -10.85 -9.93
CA GLY A 176 7.29 -11.81 -9.07
C GLY A 176 8.02 -12.10 -7.75
N GLU A 177 9.17 -11.48 -7.50
CA GLU A 177 9.95 -11.67 -6.28
C GLU A 177 9.62 -10.64 -5.20
N PHE A 178 9.64 -11.08 -3.95
CA PHE A 178 9.43 -10.20 -2.82
C PHE A 178 10.64 -9.29 -2.55
N SER A 179 10.38 -8.01 -2.32
CA SER A 179 11.37 -7.10 -1.74
C SER A 179 10.75 -6.21 -0.67
N ILE A 180 11.53 -5.89 0.37
CA ILE A 180 11.09 -4.97 1.43
C ILE A 180 10.71 -3.61 0.81
N SER A 181 11.43 -3.17 -0.21
CA SER A 181 11.17 -1.91 -0.92
C SER A 181 9.79 -1.91 -1.57
N SER A 182 9.48 -2.91 -2.41
CA SER A 182 8.16 -3.01 -3.07
C SER A 182 7.01 -3.13 -2.07
N ALA A 183 7.18 -3.92 -1.00
CA ALA A 183 6.21 -4.03 0.08
C ALA A 183 5.99 -2.70 0.80
N TYR A 184 7.05 -2.00 1.19
CA TYR A 184 6.95 -0.71 1.86
C TYR A 184 6.30 0.35 0.97
N LEU A 185 6.64 0.37 -0.32
CA LEU A 185 6.01 1.26 -1.29
C LEU A 185 4.52 0.96 -1.45
N ALA A 186 4.08 -0.30 -1.45
CA ALA A 186 2.66 -0.62 -1.51
C ALA A 186 1.86 -0.15 -0.27
N LEU A 187 2.50 -0.11 0.91
CA LEU A 187 1.90 0.46 2.12
C LEU A 187 1.76 1.99 2.05
N CYS A 188 2.61 2.66 1.27
CA CYS A 188 2.52 4.10 1.04
C CYS A 188 1.40 4.40 0.03
N ARG A 189 0.13 4.46 0.43
CA ARG A 189 -1.04 4.61 -0.47
C ARG A 189 -1.19 5.98 -1.19
N MET A 190 -0.08 6.61 -1.58
CA MET A 190 -0.04 7.91 -2.25
C MET A 190 0.39 7.75 -3.71
N PRO A 191 -0.20 8.55 -4.63
CA PRO A 191 0.23 8.56 -6.02
C PRO A 191 1.65 9.10 -6.15
N VAL A 192 2.32 8.69 -7.23
CA VAL A 192 3.60 9.26 -7.63
C VAL A 192 3.36 10.69 -8.13
N LEU A 193 4.11 11.63 -7.58
CA LEU A 193 4.12 13.05 -7.92
C LEU A 193 5.33 13.32 -8.83
N SER A 194 5.19 13.00 -10.11
CA SER A 194 6.26 13.14 -11.12
C SER A 194 6.84 14.55 -11.20
N TRP A 195 6.00 15.57 -10.98
CA TRP A 195 6.39 16.98 -10.98
C TRP A 195 7.37 17.36 -9.85
N LEU A 196 7.51 16.54 -8.80
CA LEU A 196 8.53 16.72 -7.75
C LEU A 196 9.87 16.06 -8.10
N SER A 197 9.96 15.26 -9.17
CA SER A 197 11.21 14.62 -9.57
C SER A 197 12.36 15.61 -9.82
N PRO A 198 12.15 16.77 -10.47
CA PRO A 198 13.23 17.74 -10.70
C PRO A 198 13.83 18.26 -9.39
N LEU A 199 13.00 18.55 -8.39
CA LEU A 199 13.44 19.03 -7.06
C LEU A 199 14.44 18.05 -6.43
N TRP A 200 14.13 16.76 -6.45
CA TRP A 200 14.96 15.75 -5.82
C TRP A 200 16.23 15.43 -6.61
N LYS A 201 16.18 15.52 -7.94
CA LYS A 201 17.32 15.27 -8.85
C LYS A 201 18.27 16.47 -8.98
N ALA A 202 17.81 17.69 -8.69
CA ALA A 202 18.64 18.89 -8.81
C ALA A 202 19.93 18.78 -7.98
N PRO A 203 21.08 19.30 -8.45
CA PRO A 203 22.35 19.29 -7.71
C PRO A 203 22.38 20.38 -6.62
N LEU A 204 21.33 20.43 -5.80
CA LEU A 204 21.17 21.37 -4.70
C LEU A 204 21.48 20.71 -3.35
N PRO A 205 22.07 21.44 -2.39
CA PRO A 205 22.14 21.02 -1.00
C PRO A 205 20.78 20.60 -0.45
N LEU A 206 20.74 19.55 0.39
CA LEU A 206 19.50 19.02 0.96
C LEU A 206 18.67 20.09 1.69
N LYS A 207 19.32 21.00 2.43
CA LYS A 207 18.66 22.11 3.13
C LYS A 207 17.80 22.98 2.19
N ILE A 208 18.24 23.18 0.95
CA ILE A 208 17.50 23.97 -0.05
C ILE A 208 16.32 23.15 -0.57
N LYS A 209 16.52 21.86 -0.83
CA LYS A 209 15.43 20.96 -1.27
C LYS A 209 14.32 20.86 -0.23
N ASP A 210 14.69 20.73 1.05
CA ASP A 210 13.74 20.68 2.17
C ASP A 210 12.99 22.00 2.32
N PHE A 211 13.67 23.14 2.15
CA PHE A 211 13.03 24.46 2.16
C PHE A 211 11.99 24.60 1.04
N VAL A 212 12.34 24.26 -0.20
CA VAL A 212 11.41 24.30 -1.34
C VAL A 212 10.26 23.30 -1.14
N TRP A 213 10.54 22.11 -0.60
CA TRP A 213 9.50 21.14 -0.27
C TRP A 213 8.52 21.66 0.80
N GLN A 214 8.99 22.41 1.80
CA GLN A 214 8.12 23.08 2.78
C GLN A 214 7.33 24.23 2.17
N LEU A 215 7.94 25.01 1.27
CA LEU A 215 7.29 26.07 0.52
C LEU A 215 6.10 25.54 -0.28
N LEU A 216 6.29 24.47 -1.05
CA LEU A 216 5.25 23.83 -1.87
C LEU A 216 4.07 23.26 -1.06
N ARG A 217 4.17 23.22 0.27
CA ARG A 217 3.16 22.67 1.18
C ARG A 217 2.56 23.72 2.11
N ASP A 218 2.86 25.00 1.87
CA ASP A 218 2.49 26.13 2.74
C ASP A 218 2.93 25.90 4.20
N ARG A 219 4.16 25.41 4.38
CA ARG A 219 4.71 25.09 5.72
C ARG A 219 5.76 26.07 6.21
N LEU A 220 6.17 27.01 5.38
CA LEU A 220 6.97 28.15 5.82
C LEU A 220 6.15 29.02 6.79
N PRO A 221 6.81 29.70 7.75
CA PRO A 221 6.16 30.56 8.73
C PRO A 221 5.79 31.93 8.12
N SER A 222 5.02 31.95 7.03
CA SER A 222 4.45 33.19 6.51
C SER A 222 3.36 33.71 7.45
N ARG A 223 3.11 35.04 7.50
CA ARG A 223 2.08 35.58 8.39
C ARG A 223 0.70 34.97 8.14
N THR A 224 0.35 34.64 6.89
CA THR A 224 -0.91 33.91 6.60
C THR A 224 -0.94 32.53 7.25
N GLU A 225 0.16 31.78 7.22
CA GLU A 225 0.24 30.45 7.86
C GLU A 225 0.35 30.52 9.39
N VAL A 226 0.95 31.58 9.93
CA VAL A 226 0.98 31.86 11.38
C VAL A 226 -0.44 32.19 11.87
N LEU A 227 -1.16 33.07 11.17
CA LEU A 227 -2.55 33.43 11.50
C LEU A 227 -3.48 32.22 11.45
N LYS A 228 -3.38 31.39 10.39
CA LYS A 228 -4.16 30.14 10.26
C LYS A 228 -3.94 29.16 11.43
N ARG A 229 -2.85 29.31 12.18
CA ARG A 229 -2.49 28.48 13.33
C ARG A 229 -2.71 29.19 14.67
N HIS A 230 -3.49 30.28 14.67
CA HIS A 230 -3.77 31.12 15.85
C HIS A 230 -2.52 31.76 16.45
N GLY A 231 -1.48 31.96 15.65
CA GLY A 231 -0.32 32.74 16.04
C GLY A 231 -0.57 34.25 15.95
N PRO A 232 0.37 35.08 16.44
CA PRO A 232 0.21 36.53 16.46
C PRO A 232 0.21 37.15 15.05
N GLY A 233 -0.46 38.29 14.91
CA GLY A 233 -0.50 39.09 13.68
C GLY A 233 -1.83 39.01 12.94
N ASN A 234 -1.87 39.60 11.74
CA ASN A 234 -3.09 39.75 10.93
C ASN A 234 -3.00 39.08 9.55
N GLY A 235 -1.94 38.31 9.28
CA GLY A 235 -1.75 37.65 7.98
C GLY A 235 -1.24 38.55 6.84
N ILE A 236 -0.98 39.84 7.12
CA ILE A 236 -0.66 40.84 6.10
C ILE A 236 0.84 41.18 6.12
N CYS A 237 1.43 41.34 4.93
CA CYS A 237 2.81 41.77 4.76
C CYS A 237 3.01 43.20 5.28
N PRO A 238 4.04 43.47 6.12
CA PRO A 238 4.27 44.80 6.65
C PRO A 238 4.81 45.80 5.61
N LEU A 239 5.31 45.33 4.46
CA LEU A 239 5.95 46.18 3.46
C LEU A 239 5.00 46.66 2.36
N CYS A 240 4.02 45.84 1.99
CA CYS A 240 3.13 46.12 0.86
C CYS A 240 1.64 45.86 1.16
N HIS A 241 1.30 45.55 2.40
CA HIS A 241 -0.08 45.50 2.91
C HIS A 241 -1.02 44.50 2.21
N VAL A 242 -0.50 43.47 1.55
CA VAL A 242 -1.27 42.34 0.98
C VAL A 242 -1.08 41.05 1.80
N PRO A 243 -1.90 40.00 1.60
CA PRO A 243 -1.71 38.73 2.29
C PRO A 243 -0.31 38.13 2.08
N GLU A 244 0.40 37.88 3.17
CA GLU A 244 1.78 37.37 3.12
C GLU A 244 1.79 35.84 3.07
N THR A 245 1.83 35.28 1.87
CA THR A 245 2.01 33.84 1.60
C THR A 245 3.48 33.48 1.38
N GLY A 246 3.83 32.19 1.33
CA GLY A 246 5.19 31.76 1.00
C GLY A 246 5.66 32.26 -0.37
N SER A 247 4.79 32.17 -1.39
CA SER A 247 5.04 32.72 -2.73
C SER A 247 5.20 34.24 -2.71
N HIS A 248 4.41 34.94 -1.88
CA HIS A 248 4.56 36.38 -1.72
C HIS A 248 5.94 36.74 -1.14
N ILE A 249 6.35 36.10 -0.05
CA ILE A 249 7.65 36.36 0.60
C ILE A 249 8.82 36.14 -0.38
N LEU A 250 8.72 35.12 -1.24
CA LEU A 250 9.83 34.75 -2.12
C LEU A 250 9.79 35.41 -3.49
N PHE A 251 8.63 35.79 -4.03
CA PHE A 251 8.53 36.21 -5.45
C PHE A 251 7.76 37.50 -5.67
N SER A 252 6.70 37.76 -4.90
CA SER A 252 5.75 38.85 -5.21
C SER A 252 5.89 40.07 -4.31
N CYS A 253 6.55 39.97 -3.16
CA CYS A 253 6.80 41.09 -2.27
C CYS A 253 7.74 42.10 -2.94
N VAL A 254 7.52 43.39 -2.69
CA VAL A 254 8.38 44.47 -3.21
C VAL A 254 9.85 44.21 -2.87
N ALA A 255 10.15 43.83 -1.62
CA ALA A 255 11.52 43.49 -1.22
C ALA A 255 12.09 42.27 -1.97
N ALA A 256 11.25 41.26 -2.23
CA ALA A 256 11.68 40.06 -2.96
C ALA A 256 11.99 40.39 -4.43
N GLN A 257 11.12 41.17 -5.09
CA GLN A 257 11.33 41.63 -6.46
C GLN A 257 12.62 42.43 -6.59
N THR A 258 12.86 43.37 -5.67
CA THR A 258 14.11 44.15 -5.63
C THR A 258 15.34 43.24 -5.47
N LEU A 259 15.28 42.26 -4.57
CA LEU A 259 16.37 41.29 -4.39
C LEU A 259 16.63 40.49 -5.68
N TRP A 260 15.58 40.00 -6.34
CA TRP A 260 15.73 39.24 -7.59
C TRP A 260 16.27 40.08 -8.74
N CYS A 261 15.99 41.40 -8.78
CA CYS A 261 16.63 42.30 -9.74
C CYS A 261 18.15 42.31 -9.54
N PHE A 262 18.63 42.47 -8.31
CA PHE A 262 20.07 42.44 -8.00
C PHE A 262 20.70 41.07 -8.32
N VAL A 263 20.00 39.98 -8.00
CA VAL A 263 20.48 38.62 -8.32
C VAL A 263 20.61 38.43 -9.83
N ARG A 264 19.61 38.88 -10.61
CA ARG A 264 19.64 38.83 -12.07
C ARG A 264 20.78 39.67 -12.65
N GLU A 265 21.04 40.86 -12.11
CA GLU A 265 22.17 41.68 -12.54
C GLU A 265 23.53 41.03 -12.24
N ALA A 266 23.65 40.39 -11.06
CA ALA A 266 24.90 39.75 -10.65
C ALA A 266 25.22 38.45 -11.41
N LEU A 267 24.19 37.68 -11.77
CA LEU A 267 24.35 36.40 -12.47
C LEU A 267 24.35 36.55 -14.01
N GLY A 268 23.94 37.71 -14.52
CA GLY A 268 23.78 37.96 -15.95
C GLY A 268 22.45 37.43 -16.51
N PRO A 269 22.07 37.85 -17.72
CA PRO A 269 20.93 37.29 -18.43
C PRO A 269 21.35 35.94 -19.04
N ASP A 270 20.93 34.83 -18.42
CA ASP A 270 20.79 33.54 -19.11
C ASP A 270 19.51 33.55 -19.97
#